data_AF-A0A7H0GLJ6-F1
#
_entry.id   AF-A0A7H0GLJ6-F1
#
_cell.length_a   1.000
_cell.length_b   1.000
_cell.length_c   1.000
_cell.angle_alpha   90.00
_cell.angle_beta   90.00
_cell.angle_gamma   90.00
#
_symmetry.space_group_name_H-M   'P 1'
#
loop_
_entity.id
_entity.type
_entity.pdbx_description
1 polymer ?
#
loop_
_entity_poly.entity_id
_entity_poly.type
_entity_poly.pdbx_seq_one_letter_code
_entity_poly.pdbx_strand_id
1 'polypeptide(L)'
;MSVLSSIRDTAANLSLERALSLVREQQLQRMLAGHPMSEQELREQEREAILGIARILYCDDAVMSMGIANKRGVTDHRKDYVARATAAADAAVLISHQRLCQIPMVGDPAYQFPRQVAQ
;
A
#
# COMPACT_ATOMS: atom_id res chain seq x y z
N MET A 1 -1.95 23.04 2.97
CA MET A 1 -1.38 21.94 2.17
C MET A 1 -1.69 22.20 0.70
N SER A 2 -0.73 21.95 -0.21
CA SER A 2 -0.89 22.19 -1.64
C SER A 2 -1.73 21.08 -2.31
N VAL A 3 -2.53 21.41 -3.32
CA VAL A 3 -3.25 20.42 -4.15
C VAL A 3 -2.27 19.40 -4.75
N LEU A 4 -1.09 19.85 -5.16
CA LEU A 4 -0.03 19.00 -5.72
C LEU A 4 0.58 18.07 -4.67
N SER A 5 0.64 18.49 -3.40
CA SER A 5 1.01 17.58 -2.31
C SER A 5 -0.02 16.48 -2.10
N SER A 6 -1.32 16.79 -2.22
CA SER A 6 -2.37 15.78 -2.14
C SER A 6 -2.29 14.77 -3.30
N ILE A 7 -2.03 15.25 -4.52
CA ILE A 7 -1.90 14.38 -5.70
C ILE A 7 -0.70 13.45 -5.57
N ARG A 8 0.46 13.95 -5.12
CA ARG A 8 1.65 13.14 -4.85
C ARG A 8 1.35 12.04 -3.83
N ASP A 9 0.65 12.40 -2.76
CA ASP A 9 0.34 11.45 -1.68
C ASP A 9 -0.65 10.37 -2.16
N THR A 10 -1.66 10.73 -2.96
CA THR A 10 -2.53 9.75 -3.62
C THR A 10 -1.75 8.85 -4.58
N ALA A 11 -0.86 9.43 -5.39
CA ALA A 11 -0.01 8.66 -6.30
C ALA A 11 0.94 7.72 -5.54
N ALA A 12 1.44 8.15 -4.37
CA ALA A 12 2.27 7.32 -3.51
C ALA A 12 1.51 6.12 -2.95
N ASN A 13 0.29 6.33 -2.48
CA ASN A 13 -0.54 5.24 -1.99
C ASN A 13 -0.87 4.23 -3.10
N LEU A 14 -1.31 4.70 -4.27
CA LEU A 14 -1.61 3.83 -5.41
C LEU A 14 -0.39 3.05 -5.89
N SER A 15 0.78 3.71 -5.94
CA SER A 15 2.02 3.07 -6.36
C SER A 15 2.52 2.05 -5.33
N LEU A 16 2.35 2.34 -4.04
CA LEU A 16 2.68 1.43 -2.95
C LEU A 16 1.78 0.18 -2.98
N GLU A 17 0.46 0.35 -3.13
CA GLU A 17 -0.47 -0.77 -3.24
C GLU A 17 -0.13 -1.67 -4.43
N ARG A 18 0.17 -1.08 -5.59
CA ARG A 18 0.60 -1.82 -6.77
C ARG A 18 1.89 -2.59 -6.52
N ALA A 19 2.89 -1.95 -5.90
CA ALA A 19 4.17 -2.59 -5.61
C ALA A 19 4.01 -3.78 -4.64
N LEU A 20 3.19 -3.63 -3.59
CA LEU A 20 2.88 -4.72 -2.67
C LEU A 20 2.05 -5.84 -3.32
N SER A 21 1.14 -5.51 -4.24
CA SER A 21 0.41 -6.51 -5.02
C SER A 21 1.35 -7.42 -5.80
N LEU A 22 2.38 -6.85 -6.45
CA LEU A 22 3.36 -7.62 -7.20
C LEU A 22 4.14 -8.61 -6.31
N VAL A 23 4.53 -8.19 -5.10
CA VAL A 23 5.21 -9.08 -4.13
C VAL A 23 4.27 -10.22 -3.70
N ARG A 24 2.99 -9.92 -3.47
CA ARG A 24 1.98 -10.93 -3.11
C ARG A 24 1.69 -11.90 -4.26
N GLU A 25 1.61 -11.40 -5.49
CA GLU A 25 1.47 -12.22 -6.70
C GLU A 25 2.67 -13.16 -6.87
N GLN A 26 3.89 -12.64 -6.65
CA GLN A 26 5.09 -13.45 -6.65
C GLN A 26 5.06 -14.53 -5.55
N GLN A 27 4.57 -14.21 -4.35
CA GLN A 27 4.39 -15.20 -3.28
C GLN A 27 3.40 -16.28 -3.69
N LEU A 28 2.25 -15.91 -4.26
CA LEU A 28 1.25 -16.84 -4.73
C LEU A 28 1.81 -17.77 -5.82
N GLN A 29 2.54 -17.23 -6.80
CA GLN A 29 3.19 -18.03 -7.84
C GLN A 29 4.19 -19.03 -7.25
N ARG A 30 5.00 -18.58 -6.27
CA ARG A 30 5.97 -19.43 -5.58
C ARG A 30 5.32 -20.50 -4.71
N MET A 31 4.19 -20.19 -4.06
CA MET A 31 3.38 -21.17 -3.33
C MET A 31 2.82 -22.24 -4.28
N LEU A 32 2.28 -21.85 -5.43
CA LEU A 32 1.78 -22.78 -6.45
C LEU A 32 2.89 -23.67 -7.02
N ALA A 33 4.12 -23.15 -7.12
CA ALA A 33 5.30 -23.90 -7.53
C ALA A 33 5.91 -24.79 -6.42
N GLY A 34 5.33 -24.82 -5.22
CA GLY A 34 5.83 -25.63 -4.09
C GLY A 34 7.08 -25.05 -3.40
N HIS A 35 7.45 -23.81 -3.70
CA HIS A 35 8.64 -23.14 -3.16
C HIS A 35 8.29 -21.76 -2.57
N PRO A 36 7.45 -21.70 -1.53
CA PRO A 36 7.00 -20.44 -0.93
C PRO A 36 8.19 -19.61 -0.45
N MET A 37 8.07 -18.28 -0.50
CA MET A 37 9.05 -17.41 0.13
C MET A 37 9.04 -17.61 1.63
N SER A 38 10.22 -17.60 2.24
CA SER A 38 10.35 -17.49 3.69
C SER A 38 9.78 -16.15 4.17
N GLU A 39 9.36 -16.10 5.44
CA GLU A 39 8.84 -14.86 6.03
C GLU A 39 9.86 -13.71 5.95
N GLN A 40 11.15 -14.03 6.07
CA GLN A 40 12.23 -13.06 5.97
C GLN A 40 12.40 -12.54 4.53
N GLU A 41 12.33 -13.42 3.52
CA GLU A 41 12.34 -13.01 2.11
C GLU A 41 11.15 -12.12 1.77
N LEU A 42 9.95 -12.47 2.23
CA LEU A 42 8.75 -11.69 1.98
C LEU A 42 8.86 -10.29 2.57
N ARG A 43 9.28 -10.18 3.84
CA ARG A 43 9.49 -8.89 4.51
C ARG A 43 10.54 -8.03 3.81
N GLU A 44 11.62 -8.64 3.33
CA GLU A 44 12.67 -7.91 2.62
C GLU A 44 12.15 -7.38 1.27
N GLN A 45 11.42 -8.19 0.49
CA GLN A 45 10.83 -7.74 -0.76
C GLN A 45 9.79 -6.64 -0.58
N GLU A 46 8.93 -6.75 0.44
CA GLU A 46 7.99 -5.68 0.80
C GLU A 46 8.74 -4.40 1.19
N ARG A 47 9.82 -4.53 1.97
CA ARG A 47 10.67 -3.39 2.36
C ARG A 47 11.34 -2.74 1.16
N GLU A 48 11.89 -3.52 0.22
CA GLU A 48 12.50 -3.00 -1.00
C GLU A 48 11.48 -2.27 -1.88
N ALA A 49 10.27 -2.83 -2.04
CA ALA A 49 9.17 -2.20 -2.76
C ALA A 49 8.79 -0.84 -2.14
N ILE A 50 8.65 -0.78 -0.81
CA ILE A 50 8.36 0.45 -0.06
C ILE A 50 9.47 1.48 -0.28
N LEU A 51 10.73 1.09 -0.16
CA LEU A 51 11.87 1.99 -0.34
C LEU A 51 12.00 2.49 -1.78
N GLY A 52 11.64 1.68 -2.77
CA GLY A 52 11.60 2.06 -4.17
C GLY A 52 10.61 3.20 -4.42
N ILE A 53 9.37 3.07 -3.93
CA ILE A 53 8.34 4.12 -4.06
C ILE A 53 8.75 5.38 -3.32
N ALA A 54 9.32 5.26 -2.12
CA ALA A 54 9.85 6.38 -1.35
C ALA A 54 10.86 7.20 -2.15
N ARG A 55 11.82 6.54 -2.80
CA ARG A 55 12.86 7.18 -3.61
C ARG A 55 12.30 7.92 -4.81
N ILE A 56 11.23 7.39 -5.42
CA ILE A 56 10.64 7.99 -6.62
C ILE A 56 9.83 9.23 -6.26
N LEU A 57 9.04 9.20 -5.18
CA LEU A 57 8.03 10.23 -4.92
C LEU A 57 8.45 11.26 -3.87
N TYR A 58 9.45 10.94 -3.04
CA TYR A 58 9.91 11.79 -1.94
C TYR A 58 11.38 12.19 -2.09
N CYS A 59 11.95 12.07 -3.29
CA CYS A 59 13.22 12.72 -3.61
C CYS A 59 13.00 14.19 -4.01
N ASP A 60 14.02 15.01 -3.77
CA ASP A 60 14.00 16.44 -4.09
C ASP A 60 13.63 16.69 -5.55
N ASP A 61 14.13 15.88 -6.49
CA ASP A 61 13.87 16.07 -7.92
C ASP A 61 12.39 15.84 -8.27
N ALA A 62 11.74 14.86 -7.65
CA ALA A 62 10.31 14.62 -7.83
C ALA A 62 9.46 15.74 -7.20
N VAL A 63 9.81 16.17 -5.99
CA VAL A 63 9.09 17.25 -5.29
C VAL A 63 9.26 18.60 -6.01
N MET A 64 10.44 18.86 -6.56
CA MET A 64 10.73 20.06 -7.36
C MET A 64 10.01 20.02 -8.72
N SER A 65 10.04 18.88 -9.43
CA SER A 65 9.34 18.74 -10.72
C SER A 65 7.82 18.81 -10.60
N MET A 66 7.26 18.37 -9.46
CA MET A 66 5.85 18.53 -9.14
C MET A 66 5.48 19.94 -8.62
N GLY A 67 6.45 20.87 -8.52
CA GLY A 67 6.22 22.23 -8.03
C GLY A 67 5.81 22.30 -6.55
N ILE A 68 6.13 21.28 -5.77
CA ILE A 68 5.80 21.19 -4.33
C ILE A 68 6.86 21.93 -3.49
N ALA A 69 8.12 21.92 -3.93
CA ALA A 69 9.20 22.68 -3.33
C ALA A 69 9.78 23.68 -4.35
N ASN A 70 10.19 24.86 -3.86
CA ASN A 70 10.79 25.90 -4.68
C ASN A 70 12.33 25.87 -4.65
N LYS A 71 12.94 25.15 -3.70
CA LYS A 71 14.41 24.95 -3.56
C LYS A 71 14.69 23.56 -2.96
N ARG A 72 15.86 22.99 -3.28
CA ARG A 72 16.35 21.73 -2.67
C ARG A 72 16.56 21.90 -1.16
N GLY A 73 16.28 20.86 -0.38
CA GLY A 73 16.46 20.85 1.08
C GLY A 73 15.50 21.73 1.89
N VAL A 74 14.42 22.25 1.30
CA VAL A 74 13.41 23.06 2.02
C VAL A 74 12.65 22.25 3.07
N THR A 75 12.58 20.92 2.94
CA THR A 75 11.95 20.03 3.92
C THR A 75 12.70 18.70 3.96
N ASP A 76 12.77 18.07 5.13
CA ASP A 76 13.30 16.71 5.25
C ASP A 76 12.23 15.71 4.79
N HIS A 77 12.14 15.53 3.46
CA HIS A 77 11.11 14.72 2.81
C HIS A 77 11.15 13.24 3.23
N ARG A 78 12.28 12.77 3.78
CA ARG A 78 12.40 11.41 4.34
C ARG A 78 11.62 11.27 5.64
N LYS A 79 11.65 12.28 6.51
CA LYS A 79 10.84 12.28 7.74
C LYS A 79 9.36 12.39 7.44
N ASP A 80 9.00 13.23 6.47
CA ASP A 80 7.62 13.33 5.98
C ASP A 80 7.13 12.01 5.40
N TYR A 81 7.98 11.32 4.63
CA TYR A 81 7.68 9.99 4.12
C TYR A 81 7.44 9.00 5.25
N VAL A 82 8.33 8.91 6.24
CA VAL A 82 8.18 7.97 7.36
C VAL A 82 6.89 8.25 8.14
N ALA A 83 6.64 9.51 8.51
CA ALA A 83 5.43 9.89 9.24
C ALA A 83 4.14 9.56 8.44
N ARG A 84 4.15 9.78 7.12
CA ARG A 84 2.99 9.50 6.27
C ARG A 84 2.85 8.02 5.93
N ALA A 85 3.95 7.27 5.81
CA ALA A 85 3.92 5.83 5.62
C ALA A 85 3.31 5.13 6.85
N THR A 86 3.65 5.60 8.06
CA THR A 86 3.00 5.15 9.29
C THR A 86 1.51 5.46 9.27
N ALA A 87 1.12 6.70 8.94
CA ALA A 87 -0.29 7.09 8.86
C ALA A 87 -1.09 6.30 7.80
N ALA A 88 -0.47 5.99 6.65
CA ALA A 88 -1.07 5.18 5.61
C ALA A 88 -1.19 3.71 6.03
N ALA A 89 -0.20 3.16 6.74
CA ALA A 89 -0.26 1.82 7.31
C ALA A 89 -1.38 1.72 8.36
N ASP A 90 -1.50 2.70 9.25
CA ASP A 90 -2.57 2.77 10.25
C ASP A 90 -3.95 2.84 9.57
N ALA A 91 -4.09 3.65 8.51
CA ALA A 91 -5.32 3.72 7.72
C ALA A 91 -5.62 2.38 7.02
N ALA A 92 -4.62 1.71 6.45
CA ALA A 92 -4.78 0.40 5.82
C ALA A 92 -5.21 -0.67 6.81
N VAL A 93 -4.69 -0.65 8.04
CA VAL A 93 -5.13 -1.53 9.15
C VAL A 93 -6.58 -1.27 9.48
N LEU A 94 -7.00 0.01 9.63
CA LEU A 94 -8.38 0.37 9.92
C LEU A 94 -9.34 -0.05 8.80
N ILE A 95 -8.99 0.16 7.54
CA ILE A 95 -9.79 -0.26 6.38
C ILE A 95 -9.89 -1.79 6.33
N SER A 96 -8.78 -2.50 6.55
CA SER A 96 -8.76 -3.96 6.57
C SER A 96 -9.62 -4.50 7.71
N HIS A 97 -9.52 -3.91 8.90
CA HIS A 97 -10.37 -4.23 10.04
C HIS A 97 -11.85 -4.01 9.72
N GLN A 98 -12.22 -2.85 9.14
CA GLN A 98 -13.60 -2.59 8.71
C GLN A 98 -14.10 -3.62 7.71
N ARG A 99 -13.28 -4.01 6.73
CA ARG A 99 -13.63 -5.06 5.76
C ARG A 99 -13.81 -6.42 6.44
N LEU A 100 -12.92 -6.80 7.36
CA LEU A 100 -13.06 -8.04 8.12
C LEU A 100 -14.35 -8.07 8.95
N CYS A 101 -14.72 -6.95 9.58
CA CYS A 101 -15.98 -6.83 10.31
C CYS A 101 -17.22 -6.87 9.41
N GLN A 102 -17.08 -6.62 8.11
CA GLN A 102 -18.16 -6.78 7.12
C GLN A 102 -18.27 -8.21 6.59
N ILE A 103 -17.28 -9.07 6.87
CA ILE A 103 -17.36 -10.48 6.48
C ILE A 103 -18.40 -11.15 7.39
N PRO A 104 -19.49 -11.66 6.82
CA PRO A 104 -20.51 -12.38 7.58
C PRO A 104 -19.88 -13.60 8.22
N MET A 105 -20.11 -13.78 9.52
CA MET A 105 -19.60 -14.95 10.23
C MET A 105 -20.29 -16.21 9.72
N VAL A 106 -19.55 -17.33 9.65
CA VAL A 106 -20.16 -18.61 9.29
C VAL A 106 -21.24 -18.95 10.32
N GLY A 107 -22.49 -19.06 9.85
CA GLY A 107 -23.66 -19.27 10.71
C GLY A 107 -24.37 -18.00 11.17
N ASP A 108 -24.01 -16.82 10.66
CA ASP A 108 -24.74 -15.57 10.92
C ASP A 108 -26.21 -15.69 10.46
N PRO A 109 -27.20 -15.65 11.36
CA PRO A 109 -28.61 -15.81 11.01
C PRO A 109 -29.16 -14.67 10.13
N ALA A 110 -28.47 -13.52 10.06
CA ALA A 110 -28.83 -12.42 9.18
C ALA A 110 -28.22 -12.56 7.77
N TYR A 111 -27.24 -13.45 7.58
CA TYR A 111 -26.59 -13.62 6.29
C TYR A 111 -27.40 -14.56 5.38
N GLN A 112 -28.14 -13.97 4.44
CA GLN A 112 -28.85 -14.71 3.41
C GLN A 112 -27.89 -15.05 2.27
N PHE A 113 -27.66 -16.35 2.03
CA PHE A 113 -26.94 -16.79 0.84
C PHE A 113 -27.62 -16.22 -0.41
N PRO A 114 -26.88 -15.55 -1.31
CA PRO A 114 -27.44 -15.18 -2.60
C PRO A 114 -27.87 -16.49 -3.29
N ARG A 115 -29.18 -16.63 -3.54
CA ARG A 115 -29.73 -17.79 -4.24
C ARG A 115 -28.97 -17.94 -5.56
N GLN A 116 -28.22 -19.02 -5.71
CA GLN A 116 -27.67 -19.41 -6.99
C GLN A 116 -28.84 -19.53 -7.96
N VAL A 117 -28.85 -18.67 -8.98
CA VAL A 117 -29.77 -18.81 -10.11
C VAL A 117 -29.30 -20.05 -10.85
N ALA A 118 -29.96 -21.18 -10.59
CA ALA A 118 -29.78 -22.40 -11.37
C ALA A 118 -30.08 -22.08 -12.83
N GLN A 119 -29.09 -22.28 -13.71
CA GLN A 119 -29.29 -22.46 -15.14
C GLN A 119 -29.38 -23.95 -15.42
#